data_AF-A0A6M0BYG8-F1
#
_entry.id   AF-A0A6M0BYG8-F1
#
_cell.length_a   1.000
_cell.length_b   1.000
_cell.length_c   1.000
_cell.angle_alpha   90.00
_cell.angle_beta   90.00
_cell.angle_gamma   90.00
#
_symmetry.space_group_name_H-M   'P 1'
#
loop_
_entity.id
_entity.type
_entity.pdbx_description
1 polymer ?
#
loop_
_entity_poly.entity_id
_entity_poly.type
_entity_poly.pdbx_seq_one_letter_code
_entity_poly.pdbx_strand_id
1 'polypeptide(L)'
;MTKLHIYEAKQASRFRELQNSLRDRWESIDLCDHGDSDILIIPSVTLDQRELQKIEGSHNYEERYLFSLIRLRNPRTRLIYITSEPLHPSIIDYYLQLLPGIPFSHARE
;
A
#
# COMPACT_ATOMS: atom_id res chain seq x y z
N MET A 1 27.47 -8.87 -20.00
CA MET A 1 27.36 -8.72 -18.53
C MET A 1 27.48 -7.27 -18.04
N THR A 2 28.19 -6.38 -18.72
CA THR A 2 28.44 -4.99 -18.27
C THR A 2 27.20 -4.07 -18.25
N LYS A 3 26.22 -4.26 -19.16
CA LYS A 3 25.01 -3.42 -19.22
C LYS A 3 24.02 -3.64 -18.06
N LEU A 4 23.91 -4.88 -17.55
CA LEU A 4 23.04 -5.17 -16.39
C LEU A 4 23.55 -4.45 -15.13
N HIS A 5 24.86 -4.52 -14.90
CA HIS A 5 25.49 -3.90 -13.73
C HIS A 5 25.36 -2.37 -13.73
N ILE A 6 25.41 -1.74 -14.90
CA ILE A 6 25.19 -0.29 -15.05
C ILE A 6 23.72 0.08 -14.78
N TYR A 7 22.79 -0.78 -15.20
CA TYR A 7 21.36 -0.57 -14.94
C TYR A 7 21.03 -0.69 -13.45
N GLU A 8 21.55 -1.71 -12.77
CA GLU A 8 21.38 -1.90 -11.32
C GLU A 8 21.98 -0.74 -10.52
N ALA A 9 23.18 -0.27 -10.87
CA ALA A 9 23.80 0.88 -10.23
C ALA A 9 22.99 2.17 -10.42
N LYS A 10 22.40 2.37 -11.61
CA LYS A 10 21.53 3.51 -11.90
C LYS A 10 20.21 3.46 -11.12
N GLN A 11 19.62 2.27 -10.98
CA GLN A 11 18.41 2.07 -10.17
C GLN A 11 18.70 2.31 -8.68
N ALA A 12 19.85 1.84 -8.19
CA ALA A 12 20.27 2.08 -6.81
C ALA A 12 20.48 3.57 -6.50
N SER A 13 21.06 4.34 -7.43
CA SER A 13 21.22 5.80 -7.28
C SER A 13 19.86 6.51 -7.24
N ARG A 14 18.96 6.19 -8.19
CA ARG A 14 17.60 6.75 -8.23
C ARG A 14 16.79 6.39 -6.99
N PHE A 15 16.92 5.15 -6.49
CA PHE A 15 16.26 4.74 -5.27
C PHE A 15 16.79 5.51 -4.05
N ARG A 16 18.09 5.76 -3.98
CA ARG A 16 18.70 6.56 -2.91
C ARG A 16 18.25 8.03 -2.95
N GLU A 17 18.17 8.61 -4.14
CA GLU A 17 17.62 9.96 -4.35
C GLU A 17 16.15 10.02 -3.89
N LEU A 18 15.35 9.02 -4.26
CA LEU A 18 13.97 8.90 -3.80
C LEU A 18 13.90 8.78 -2.27
N GLN A 19 14.69 7.91 -1.65
CA GLN A 19 14.72 7.74 -0.20
C GLN A 19 15.07 9.03 0.54
N ASN A 20 16.03 9.81 0.03
CA ASN A 20 16.38 11.11 0.61
C ASN A 20 15.22 12.10 0.49
N SER A 21 14.59 12.20 -0.68
CA SER A 21 13.43 13.09 -0.87
C SER A 21 12.21 12.73 0.00
N LEU A 22 12.02 11.43 0.27
CA LEU A 22 10.93 10.94 1.12
C LEU A 22 11.20 11.22 2.60
N ARG A 23 12.46 11.19 3.04
CA ARG A 23 12.85 11.54 4.41
C ARG A 23 12.42 12.95 4.77
N ASP A 24 12.72 13.93 3.92
CA ASP A 24 12.39 15.34 4.18
C ASP A 24 10.87 15.58 4.19
N ARG A 25 10.11 14.81 3.41
CA ARG A 25 8.64 14.88 3.37
C ARG A 25 7.98 14.20 4.56
N TRP A 26 8.64 13.24 5.20
CA TRP A 26 8.08 12.51 6.34
C TRP A 26 7.69 13.43 7.49
N GLU A 27 8.50 14.47 7.78
CA GLU A 27 8.19 15.45 8.82
C GLU A 27 6.91 16.26 8.54
N SER A 28 6.50 16.36 7.28
CA SER A 28 5.27 17.07 6.88
C SER A 28 4.03 16.18 6.78
N ILE A 29 4.17 14.86 6.89
CA ILE A 29 3.05 13.92 6.76
C ILE A 29 2.09 14.00 7.94
N ASP A 30 2.59 14.28 9.15
CA ASP A 30 1.75 14.46 10.35
C ASP A 30 0.79 15.67 10.20
N LEU A 31 1.15 16.68 9.39
CA LEU A 31 0.29 17.82 9.07
C LEU A 31 -0.77 17.49 8.01
N CYS A 32 -0.55 16.45 7.19
CA CYS A 32 -1.48 16.01 6.14
C CYS A 32 -2.63 15.17 6.69
N ASP A 33 -2.54 14.68 7.93
CA ASP A 33 -3.58 13.83 8.55
C ASP A 33 -4.92 14.58 8.75
N HIS A 34 -4.96 15.90 8.51
CA HIS A 34 -6.16 16.74 8.60
C HIS A 34 -6.61 17.34 7.24
N GLY A 35 -5.87 17.08 6.16
CA GLY A 35 -6.17 17.57 4.81
C GLY A 35 -6.72 16.49 3.88
N ASP A 36 -7.23 16.92 2.72
CA ASP A 36 -7.67 16.04 1.64
C ASP A 36 -6.45 15.25 1.14
N SER A 37 -6.50 13.93 1.26
CA SER A 37 -5.34 13.07 1.02
C SER A 37 -5.71 11.87 0.15
N ASP A 38 -5.02 11.75 -0.99
CA ASP A 38 -5.07 10.57 -1.86
C ASP A 38 -3.91 9.65 -1.51
N ILE A 39 -4.22 8.45 -1.01
CA ILE A 39 -3.22 7.48 -0.56
C ILE A 39 -3.26 6.27 -1.48
N LEU A 40 -2.16 6.05 -2.20
CA LEU A 40 -1.96 4.90 -3.07
C LEU A 40 -1.22 3.79 -2.33
N ILE A 41 -1.80 2.59 -2.29
CA ILE A 41 -1.24 1.42 -1.63
C ILE A 41 -0.84 0.42 -2.71
N ILE A 42 0.45 0.15 -2.78
CA ILE A 42 1.04 -0.83 -3.70
C ILE A 42 1.71 -1.92 -2.84
N PRO A 43 1.18 -3.15 -2.82
CA PRO A 43 1.81 -4.27 -2.16
C PRO A 43 3.13 -4.55 -2.89
N SER A 44 4.21 -4.64 -2.12
CA SER A 44 5.51 -5.07 -2.62
C SER A 44 5.88 -6.34 -1.89
N VAL A 45 5.82 -7.47 -2.59
CA VAL A 45 6.34 -8.73 -2.09
C VAL A 45 7.74 -8.94 -2.67
N THR A 46 8.75 -8.85 -1.80
CA THR A 46 10.17 -9.00 -2.19
C THR A 46 10.67 -10.43 -1.94
N LEU A 47 9.82 -11.45 -2.13
CA LEU A 47 10.19 -12.86 -1.99
C LEU A 47 10.23 -13.54 -3.36
N ASP A 48 11.15 -14.52 -3.50
CA ASP A 48 11.19 -15.39 -4.68
C ASP A 48 9.85 -16.13 -4.82
N GLN A 49 9.26 -16.08 -6.01
CA GLN A 49 7.95 -16.66 -6.30
C GLN A 49 7.92 -18.18 -6.06
N ARG A 50 9.06 -18.88 -6.18
CA ARG A 50 9.21 -20.30 -5.88
C ARG A 50 9.13 -20.59 -4.38
N GLU A 51 9.60 -19.67 -3.55
CA GLU A 51 9.47 -19.77 -2.09
C GLU A 51 8.04 -19.41 -1.66
N LEU A 52 7.41 -18.43 -2.31
CA LEU A 52 6.00 -18.08 -2.06
C LEU A 52 5.04 -19.22 -2.38
N GLN A 53 5.33 -20.02 -3.42
CA GLN A 53 4.52 -21.20 -3.77
C GLN A 53 4.55 -22.30 -2.71
N LYS A 54 5.55 -22.32 -1.82
CA LYS A 54 5.63 -23.30 -0.72
C LYS A 54 4.78 -22.90 0.49
N ILE A 55 4.33 -21.65 0.54
CA ILE A 55 3.53 -21.12 1.64
C ILE A 55 2.06 -21.17 1.21
N GLU A 56 1.29 -22.06 1.83
CA GLU A 56 -0.17 -22.07 1.64
C GLU A 56 -0.76 -20.71 2.07
N GLY A 57 -1.56 -20.10 1.19
CA GLY A 57 -2.15 -18.79 1.42
C GLY A 57 -1.21 -17.59 1.19
N SER A 58 -0.07 -17.78 0.51
CA SER A 58 0.81 -16.65 0.11
C SER A 58 0.08 -15.59 -0.72
N HIS A 59 -0.90 -15.99 -1.53
CA HIS A 59 -1.76 -15.10 -2.30
C HIS A 59 -2.60 -14.14 -1.43
N ASN A 60 -2.93 -14.56 -0.19
CA ASN A 60 -3.73 -13.75 0.75
C ASN A 60 -2.87 -12.69 1.49
N TYR A 61 -1.56 -12.58 1.19
CA TYR A 61 -0.72 -11.58 1.84
C TYR A 61 -1.21 -10.15 1.62
N GLU A 62 -1.87 -9.90 0.49
CA GLU A 62 -2.34 -8.56 0.14
C GLU A 62 -3.48 -8.09 1.05
N GLU A 63 -4.29 -9.00 1.59
CA GLU A 63 -5.35 -8.69 2.56
C GLU A 63 -4.78 -8.01 3.81
N ARG A 64 -3.53 -8.31 4.18
CA ARG A 64 -2.90 -7.68 5.35
C ARG A 64 -2.80 -6.17 5.20
N TYR A 65 -2.67 -5.65 3.98
CA TYR A 65 -2.60 -4.20 3.75
C TYR A 65 -3.93 -3.49 4.01
N LEU A 66 -5.06 -4.20 4.11
CA LEU A 66 -6.37 -3.63 4.46
C LEU A 66 -6.40 -2.99 5.86
N PHE A 67 -5.39 -3.23 6.71
CA PHE A 67 -5.25 -2.49 7.98
C PHE A 67 -5.24 -0.96 7.77
N SER A 68 -4.77 -0.50 6.62
CA SER A 68 -4.69 0.92 6.26
C SER A 68 -6.05 1.58 6.00
N LEU A 69 -7.13 0.79 5.89
CA LEU A 69 -8.51 1.31 5.85
C LEU A 69 -8.86 2.15 7.09
N ILE A 70 -8.13 1.98 8.21
CA ILE A 70 -8.28 2.83 9.40
C ILE A 70 -8.12 4.33 9.09
N ARG A 71 -7.43 4.68 8.00
CA ARG A 71 -7.26 6.07 7.53
C ARG A 71 -8.56 6.71 7.03
N LEU A 72 -9.56 5.90 6.64
CA LEU A 72 -10.89 6.38 6.26
C LEU A 72 -11.68 7.00 7.43
N ARG A 73 -11.14 6.97 8.66
CA ARG A 73 -11.64 7.80 9.76
C ARG A 73 -11.63 9.29 9.42
N ASN A 74 -10.71 9.72 8.55
CA ASN A 74 -10.78 11.04 7.94
C ASN A 74 -11.68 10.96 6.70
N PRO A 75 -12.86 11.60 6.68
CA PRO A 75 -13.81 11.50 5.57
C PRO A 75 -13.30 12.13 4.27
N ARG A 76 -12.19 12.88 4.30
CA ARG A 76 -11.56 13.48 3.11
C ARG A 76 -10.37 12.67 2.60
N THR A 77 -10.10 11.50 3.18
CA THR A 77 -9.07 10.59 2.70
C THR A 77 -9.65 9.61 1.70
N ARG A 78 -9.00 9.51 0.54
CA ARG A 78 -9.30 8.52 -0.50
C ARG A 78 -8.17 7.51 -0.58
N LEU A 79 -8.51 6.23 -0.40
CA LEU A 79 -7.55 5.12 -0.51
C LEU A 79 -7.70 4.43 -1.86
N ILE A 80 -6.58 4.22 -2.54
CA ILE A 80 -6.51 3.51 -3.82
C ILE A 80 -5.61 2.29 -3.61
N TYR A 81 -6.17 1.10 -3.74
CA TYR A 81 -5.41 -0.15 -3.68
C TYR A 81 -5.10 -0.64 -5.09
N ILE A 82 -3.84 -0.95 -5.34
CA ILE A 82 -3.41 -1.73 -6.50
C ILE A 82 -3.10 -3.11 -5.96
N THR A 83 -3.81 -4.14 -6.40
CA THR A 83 -3.59 -5.53 -5.94
C THR A 83 -3.12 -6.39 -7.11
N SER A 84 -2.25 -7.35 -6.86
CA SER A 84 -1.80 -8.28 -7.90
C SER A 84 -2.88 -9.28 -8.27
N GLU A 85 -3.75 -9.60 -7.30
CA GLU A 85 -4.94 -10.43 -7.49
C GLU A 85 -6.20 -9.69 -7.05
N PRO A 86 -7.36 -9.99 -7.64
CA PRO A 86 -8.63 -9.41 -7.19
C PRO A 86 -8.95 -9.83 -5.76
N LEU A 87 -9.10 -8.85 -4.86
CA LEU A 87 -9.63 -9.10 -3.52
C LEU A 87 -11.13 -9.40 -3.60
N HIS A 88 -11.56 -10.44 -2.91
CA HIS A 88 -12.98 -10.77 -2.85
C HIS A 88 -13.76 -9.65 -2.15
N PRO A 89 -14.87 -9.12 -2.73
CA PRO A 89 -15.58 -7.96 -2.18
C PRO A 89 -16.01 -8.12 -0.72
N SER A 90 -16.37 -9.34 -0.30
CA SER A 90 -16.78 -9.62 1.08
C SER A 90 -15.67 -9.41 2.11
N ILE A 91 -14.39 -9.54 1.71
CA ILE A 91 -13.25 -9.30 2.58
C ILE A 91 -13.16 -7.80 2.87
N ILE A 92 -13.32 -6.98 1.83
CA ILE A 92 -13.35 -5.52 1.97
C ILE A 92 -14.49 -5.11 2.91
N ASP A 93 -15.69 -5.64 2.69
CA ASP A 93 -16.84 -5.36 3.55
C ASP A 93 -16.58 -5.78 4.99
N TYR A 94 -16.03 -6.97 5.21
CA TYR A 94 -15.65 -7.46 6.54
C TYR A 94 -14.69 -6.49 7.24
N TYR A 95 -13.62 -6.05 6.58
CA TYR A 95 -12.66 -5.12 7.18
C TYR A 95 -13.26 -3.74 7.47
N LEU A 96 -14.14 -3.25 6.60
CA LEU A 96 -14.88 -2.01 6.86
C LEU A 96 -15.79 -2.14 8.10
N GLN A 97 -16.29 -3.34 8.43
CA GLN A 97 -17.21 -3.55 9.56
C GLN A 97 -16.49 -3.42 10.89
N LEU A 98 -15.17 -3.67 10.87
CA LEU A 98 -14.31 -3.54 12.02
C LEU A 98 -13.95 -2.08 12.33
N LEU A 99 -14.26 -1.13 11.44
CA LEU A 99 -13.93 0.28 11.62
C LEU A 99 -15.08 1.03 12.31
N PRO A 100 -14.92 1.45 13.57
CA PRO A 100 -15.95 2.19 14.28
C PRO A 100 -16.13 3.59 13.67
N GLY A 101 -17.38 3.99 13.43
CA GLY A 101 -17.73 5.36 13.05
C GLY A 101 -17.73 5.67 11.55
N ILE A 102 -17.56 4.67 10.66
CA ILE A 102 -17.58 4.87 9.21
C ILE A 102 -18.91 4.37 8.62
N PRO A 103 -19.72 5.22 7.97
CA PRO A 103 -20.94 4.78 7.31
C PRO A 103 -20.62 3.96 6.05
N PHE A 104 -21.06 2.70 6.06
CA PHE A 104 -20.78 1.68 5.03
C PHE A 104 -21.03 2.09 3.59
N SER A 105 -22.13 2.80 3.37
CA SER A 105 -22.61 3.13 2.02
C SER A 105 -21.65 4.04 1.24
N HIS A 106 -20.82 4.83 1.94
CA HIS A 106 -19.94 5.82 1.31
C HIS A 106 -18.47 5.39 1.30
N ALA A 107 -18.08 4.33 2.02
CA ALA A 107 -16.68 3.95 2.16
C ALA A 107 -16.08 3.31 0.90
N ARG A 108 -16.92 2.94 -0.08
CA ARG A 108 -16.53 2.28 -1.33
C ARG A 108 -16.65 3.18 -2.57
N GLU A 109 -17.25 4.37 -2.42
CA GLU A 109 -17.37 5.39 -3.47
C GLU A 109 -16.13 6.28 -3.52
#